data_AF-A0A6I3KI08-F1
#
_entry.id   AF-A0A6I3KI08-F1
#
_cell.length_a   1.000
_cell.length_b   1.000
_cell.length_c   1.000
_cell.angle_alpha   90.00
_cell.angle_beta   90.00
_cell.angle_gamma   90.00
#
_symmetry.space_group_name_H-M   'P 1'
#
loop_
_entity.id
_entity.type
_entity.pdbx_description
1 polymer ?
#
loop_
_entity_poly.entity_id
_entity_poly.type
_entity_poly.pdbx_seq_one_letter_code
_entity_poly.pdbx_strand_id
1 'polypeptide(L)' 'MISPELIGALTIVIPAIVVAYIAFFWRRRPIFWFVVALALVGSGYLYSTGALRDIGLSIIGDIEAVEQAR' A
#
# COMPACT_ATOMS: atom_id res chain seq x y z
N MET A 1 10.05 -15.52 1.62
CA MET A 1 9.21 -15.36 0.41
C MET A 1 8.32 -14.17 0.70
N ILE A 2 8.31 -13.13 -0.15
CA ILE A 2 7.40 -11.99 0.07
C ILE A 2 5.99 -12.48 -0.27
N SER A 3 5.03 -12.30 0.65
CA SER A 3 3.67 -12.75 0.42
C SER A 3 2.90 -11.76 -0.48
N PRO A 4 1.94 -12.20 -1.30
CA PRO A 4 1.17 -11.30 -2.15
C PRO A 4 0.44 -10.21 -1.36
N GLU A 5 -0.04 -10.54 -0.16
CA GLU A 5 -0.68 -9.57 0.75
C GLU A 5 0.28 -8.44 1.13
N LEU A 6 1.55 -8.77 1.37
CA LEU A 6 2.58 -7.77 1.68
C LEU A 6 2.87 -6.89 0.47
N ILE A 7 2.92 -7.45 -0.74
CA ILE A 7 3.08 -6.65 -1.97
C ILE A 7 1.91 -5.68 -2.11
N GLY A 8 0.67 -6.17 -2.01
CA GLY A 8 -0.52 -5.32 -2.10
C GLY A 8 -0.56 -4.23 -1.02
N ALA A 9 -0.20 -4.56 0.22
CA ALA A 9 -0.10 -3.60 1.31
C ALA A 9 0.90 -2.49 0.99
N LEU A 10 2.12 -2.85 0.57
CA LEU A 10 3.19 -1.90 0.28
C LEU A 10 2.82 -1.00 -0.89
N THR A 11 2.18 -1.53 -1.93
CA THR A 11 1.74 -0.76 -3.09
C THR A 11 0.75 0.35 -2.74
N ILE A 12 -0.11 0.15 -1.74
CA ILE A 12 -1.09 1.18 -1.32
C ILE A 12 -0.53 2.08 -0.23
N VAL A 13 0.05 1.47 0.82
CA VAL A 13 0.40 2.18 2.06
C VAL A 13 1.60 3.08 1.85
N ILE A 14 2.62 2.66 1.09
CA ILE A 14 3.81 3.49 0.88
C ILE A 14 3.45 4.80 0.16
N PRO A 15 2.78 4.79 -1.01
CA PRO A 15 2.41 6.04 -1.67
C PRO A 15 1.55 6.95 -0.78
N ALA A 16 0.59 6.38 -0.05
CA ALA A 16 -0.26 7.14 0.86
C ALA A 16 0.55 7.82 1.98
N ILE A 17 1.50 7.10 2.60
CA ILE A 17 2.38 7.65 3.64
C ILE A 17 3.33 8.70 3.07
N VAL A 18 3.89 8.49 1.86
CA VAL A 18 4.76 9.47 1.20
C VAL A 18 4.02 10.78 0.95
N VAL A 19 2.80 10.71 0.41
CA VAL A 19 1.94 11.90 0.21
C VAL A 19 1.64 12.59 1.54
N ALA A 20 1.28 11.82 2.58
CA ALA A 20 1.00 12.36 3.91
C ALA A 20 2.23 13.03 4.54
N TYR A 21 3.42 12.44 4.36
CA TYR A 21 4.68 12.96 4.87
C TYR A 21 4.99 14.32 4.24
N ILE A 22 4.95 14.42 2.91
CA ILE A 22 5.21 15.66 2.19
C ILE A 22 4.20 16.75 2.57
N ALA A 23 2.92 16.40 2.67
CA ALA A 23 1.84 17.37 2.91
C ALA A 23 1.77 17.87 4.36
N PHE A 24 2.00 16.99 5.35
CA PHE A 24 1.60 17.28 6.74
C PHE A 24 2.74 17.22 7.77
N PHE A 25 3.85 16.54 7.48
CA PHE A 25 4.86 16.23 8.51
C PHE A 25 5.49 17.47 9.17
N TRP A 26 5.72 18.53 8.39
CA TRP A 26 6.45 19.71 8.88
C TRP A 26 5.58 20.70 9.66
N ARG A 27 4.31 20.87 9.28
CA ARG A 27 3.45 21.95 9.81
C ARG A 27 2.21 21.45 10.55
N ARG A 28 1.79 20.21 10.32
CA ARG A 28 0.55 19.63 10.85
C ARG A 28 0.75 18.18 11.28
N ARG A 29 1.72 17.95 12.16
CA ARG A 29 2.08 16.61 12.70
C ARG A 29 0.88 15.78 13.21
N PRO A 30 -0.12 16.34 13.92
CA PRO A 30 -1.27 15.54 14.33
C PRO A 30 -2.07 14.96 13.16
N ILE A 31 -2.19 15.70 12.06
CA ILE A 31 -2.88 15.24 10.84
C ILE A 31 -2.09 14.13 10.18
N PHE A 32 -0.75 14.25 10.13
CA PHE A 32 0.11 13.18 9.62
C PHE A 32 -0.15 11.86 10.37
N TRP A 33 -0.11 11.88 11.70
CA TRP A 33 -0.35 10.69 12.52
C TRP A 33 -1.76 10.14 12.38
N PHE A 34 -2.76 11.01 12.21
CA PHE A 34 -4.12 10.59 11.91
C PHE A 34 -4.22 9.85 10.57
N VAL A 35 -3.55 10.35 9.53
CA VAL A 35 -3.49 9.66 8.23
C VAL A 35 -2.77 8.32 8.33
N VAL A 36 -1.67 8.24 9.09
CA VAL A 36 -0.97 6.97 9.36
C VAL A 36 -1.91 5.97 10.05
N ALA A 37 -2.66 6.40 11.08
CA ALA A 37 -3.62 5.55 11.76
C ALA A 37 -4.73 5.06 10.81
N LEU A 38 -5.29 5.95 9.99
CA LEU A 38 -6.28 5.59 8.97
C LEU A 38 -5.73 4.61 7.93
N ALA A 39 -4.47 4.80 7.49
CA ALA A 39 -3.83 3.89 6.54
C ALA A 39 -3.67 2.49 7.14
N LEU A 40 -3.29 2.39 8.43
CA LEU A 40 -3.20 1.11 9.14
C LEU A 40 -4.57 0.43 9.28
N VAL A 41 -5.60 1.18 9.68
CA VAL A 41 -6.97 0.66 9.81
C VAL A 41 -7.51 0.20 8.46
N GLY A 42 -7.37 1.02 7.42
CA GLY A 42 -7.80 0.69 6.05
C GLY A 42 -7.06 -0.53 5.50
N SER A 43 -5.76 -0.64 5.76
CA SER A 43 -4.97 -1.83 5.37
C SER A 43 -5.40 -3.07 6.13
N GLY A 44 -5.70 -2.96 7.42
CA GLY A 44 -6.24 -4.08 8.21
C GLY A 44 -7.58 -4.57 7.68
N TYR A 45 -8.46 -3.66 7.26
CA TYR A 45 -9.71 -4.00 6.59
C TYR A 45 -9.48 -4.66 5.22
N LEU A 46 -8.58 -4.14 4.39
CA LEU A 46 -8.24 -4.73 3.09
C LEU A 46 -7.59 -6.11 3.23
N TYR A 47 -6.83 -6.33 4.30
CA TYR A 47 -6.25 -7.62 4.62
C TYR A 47 -7.35 -8.63 4.96
N SER A 48 -8.33 -8.25 5.80
CA SER A 48 -9.39 -9.16 6.24
C SER A 48 -10.36 -9.54 5.12
N THR A 49 -10.53 -8.69 4.11
CA THR A 49 -11.37 -8.98 2.93
C THR A 49 -10.63 -9.78 1.85
N GLY A 50 -9.31 -9.97 1.97
CA GLY A 50 -8.49 -10.61 0.94
C GLY A 50 -8.06 -9.68 -0.20
N ALA A 51 -8.52 -8.43 -0.23
CA ALA A 51 -8.23 -7.48 -1.29
C ALA A 51 -6.72 -7.21 -1.49
N LEU A 52 -5.93 -7.20 -0.40
CA LEU A 52 -4.47 -7.04 -0.52
C LEU A 52 -3.81 -8.18 -1.30
N ARG A 53 -4.33 -9.41 -1.16
CA ARG A 53 -3.82 -10.56 -1.90
C ARG A 53 -4.12 -10.42 -3.39
N ASP A 54 -5.35 -10.03 -3.72
CA ASP A 54 -5.78 -9.85 -5.12
C ASP A 54 -4.96 -8.78 -5.83
N ILE A 55 -4.72 -7.65 -5.15
CA ILE A 55 -3.85 -6.58 -5.66
C ILE A 55 -2.42 -7.09 -5.85
N GLY A 56 -1.87 -7.80 -4.87
CA GLY A 56 -0.52 -8.36 -4.96
C GLY A 56 -0.34 -9.31 -6.13
N LEU A 57 -1.31 -10.20 -6.35
CA LEU A 57 -1.30 -11.14 -7.49
C LEU A 57 -1.43 -10.42 -8.83
N SER A 58 -2.26 -9.38 -8.93
CA SER A 58 -2.38 -8.55 -10.14
C SER A 58 -1.03 -7.95 -10.53
N ILE A 59 -0.31 -7.39 -9.55
CA ILE A 59 0.99 -6.73 -9.80
C ILE A 59 2.04 -7.74 -10.24
N ILE A 60 2.09 -8.91 -9.60
CA ILE A 60 3.01 -9.98 -10.01
C ILE A 60 2.72 -10.38 -11.46
N GLY A 61 1.44 -10.58 -11.81
CA GLY A 61 1.04 -10.92 -13.18
C GLY A 61 1.43 -9.85 -14.20
N ASP A 62 1.28 -8.57 -13.87
CA ASP A 62 1.69 -7.47 -14.75
C ASP A 62 3.21 -7.46 -14.99
N ILE A 63 4.01 -7.74 -13.95
CA ILE A 63 5.47 -7.80 -14.07
C ILE A 63 5.90 -8.98 -14.96
N GLU A 64 5.31 -10.16 -14.75
CA GLU A 64 5.59 -11.35 -15.56
C GLU A 64 5.23 -11.13 -17.03
N ALA A 65 4.10 -10.48 -17.30
CA ALA A 65 3.68 -10.14 -18.66
C ALA A 65 4.66 -9.16 -19.35
N VAL A 66 5.17 -8.17 -18.61
CA VAL A 66 6.20 -7.24 -19.11
C VAL A 66 7.52 -7.96 -19.41
N GLU A 67 7.90 -8.91 -18.57
CA GLU A 67 9.14 -9.69 -18.76
C GLU A 67 9.06 -10.60 -20.00
N GLN A 68 7.91 -11.23 -20.27
CA GLN A 68 7.70 -12.05 -21.46
C GLN A 68 7.67 -11.26 -22.77
N ALA A 69 7.37 -9.96 -22.71
CA ALA A 69 7.31 -9.07 -23.86
C ALA A 69 8.68 -8.46 -24.24
N ARG A 70 9.73 -8.68 -23.44
CA ARG A 70 11.07 -8.14 -23.62
C ARG A 70 12.02 -9.15 -24.26
#